data_AF-A0AAN7HG54-F1
#
_entry.id   AF-A0AAN7HG54-F1
#
_cell.length_a   1.000
_cell.length_b   1.000
_cell.length_c   1.000
_cell.angle_alpha   90.00
_cell.angle_beta   90.00
_cell.angle_gamma   90.00
#
_symmetry.space_group_name_H-M   'P 1'
#
loop_
_entity.id
_entity.type
_entity.pdbx_description
1 polymer ?
#
loop_
_entity_poly.entity_id
_entity_poly.type
_entity_poly.pdbx_seq_one_letter_code
_entity_poly.pdbx_strand_id
1 'polypeptide(L)'
;MASYEIAQYLLDRANVHDTITKVPFYYDTVNIKGLESEVYGPSIEIDYTSIMGGSPYTVSRAEWIEQADGLLHKFAFSQHITTGIVTNLPQPGPNVARPEKVTVHAQVTASMVGKSEATSGDAPFVQNGGLLEAELTWYADLEKQAENPWRITKYKYTKKWNKGSVLDITGK
;
A
#
# COMPACT_ATOMS: atom_id res chain seq x y z
N MET A 1 -21.97 22.52 -11.77
CA MET A 1 -21.23 21.33 -11.27
C MET A 1 -19.97 21.83 -10.58
N ALA A 2 -19.59 21.24 -9.44
CA ALA A 2 -18.34 21.64 -8.77
C ALA A 2 -17.15 21.34 -9.69
N SER A 3 -16.24 22.30 -9.82
CA SER A 3 -15.02 22.20 -10.63
C SER A 3 -13.91 21.60 -9.77
N TYR A 4 -13.12 20.70 -10.34
CA TYR A 4 -11.92 20.17 -9.72
C TYR A 4 -10.78 21.17 -9.91
N GLU A 5 -10.51 21.93 -8.86
CA GLU A 5 -9.55 23.03 -8.91
C GLU A 5 -8.10 22.54 -8.86
N ILE A 6 -7.18 23.31 -9.43
CA ILE A 6 -5.73 22.97 -9.44
C ILE A 6 -5.20 22.74 -8.02
N ALA A 7 -5.61 23.57 -7.06
CA ALA A 7 -5.18 23.42 -5.67
C ALA A 7 -5.70 22.11 -5.04
N GLN A 8 -6.94 21.72 -5.33
CA GLN A 8 -7.50 20.44 -4.87
C GLN A 8 -6.76 19.27 -5.51
N TYR A 9 -6.46 19.37 -6.81
CA TYR A 9 -5.68 18.36 -7.51
C TYR A 9 -4.29 18.14 -6.91
N LEU A 10 -3.57 19.22 -6.63
CA LEU A 10 -2.24 19.13 -6.03
C LEU A 10 -2.30 18.54 -4.62
N LEU A 11 -3.30 18.94 -3.82
CA LEU A 11 -3.51 18.42 -2.47
C LEU A 11 -3.88 16.93 -2.49
N ASP A 12 -4.80 16.51 -3.36
CA ASP A 12 -5.19 15.11 -3.51
C ASP A 12 -4.04 14.25 -3.98
N ARG A 13 -3.26 14.73 -4.96
CA ARG A 13 -2.07 14.03 -5.43
C ARG A 13 -1.06 13.81 -4.30
N ALA A 14 -0.81 14.83 -3.47
CA ALA A 14 0.08 14.72 -2.32
C ALA A 14 -0.48 13.76 -1.27
N ASN A 15 -1.76 13.91 -0.91
CA ASN A 15 -2.43 13.06 0.07
C ASN A 15 -2.45 11.58 -0.33
N VAL A 16 -2.75 11.27 -1.58
CA VAL A 16 -2.74 9.89 -2.10
C VAL A 16 -1.33 9.31 -2.08
N HIS A 17 -0.33 10.10 -2.49
CA HIS A 17 1.08 9.70 -2.42
C HIS A 17 1.51 9.40 -0.98
N ASP A 18 1.15 10.27 -0.03
CA ASP A 18 1.44 10.09 1.39
C ASP A 18 0.75 8.85 1.96
N THR A 19 -0.53 8.62 1.66
CA THR A 19 -1.24 7.42 2.10
C THR A 19 -0.56 6.14 1.61
N ILE A 20 -0.06 6.12 0.37
CA ILE A 20 0.63 4.96 -0.21
C ILE A 20 2.02 4.76 0.39
N THR A 21 2.76 5.84 0.63
CA THR A 21 4.12 5.77 1.23
C THR A 21 4.10 5.50 2.73
N LYS A 22 3.00 5.84 3.42
CA LYS A 22 2.78 5.46 4.83
C LYS A 22 2.68 3.96 5.03
N VAL A 23 2.17 3.19 4.06
CA VAL A 23 2.07 1.71 4.18
C VAL A 23 3.43 1.07 4.48
N PRO A 24 4.46 1.16 3.61
CA PRO A 24 5.75 0.54 3.88
C PRO A 24 6.42 1.13 5.12
N PHE A 25 6.31 2.45 5.32
CA PHE A 25 6.90 3.10 6.48
C PHE A 25 6.30 2.59 7.80
N TYR A 26 4.98 2.52 7.90
CA TYR A 26 4.31 2.03 9.11
C TYR A 26 4.45 0.53 9.32
N TYR A 27 4.64 -0.26 8.26
CA TYR A 27 5.09 -1.65 8.41
C TYR A 27 6.48 -1.73 9.04
N ASP A 28 7.45 -0.98 8.53
CA ASP A 28 8.83 -1.04 8.99
C ASP A 28 9.03 -0.44 10.39
N THR A 29 8.20 0.53 10.78
CA THR A 29 8.23 1.11 12.14
C THR A 29 7.21 0.47 13.09
N VAL A 30 6.47 -0.56 12.64
CA VAL A 30 5.40 -1.23 13.41
C VAL A 30 4.37 -0.24 13.97
N ASN A 31 4.01 0.78 13.17
CA ASN A 31 3.00 1.78 13.56
C ASN A 31 1.59 1.31 13.20
N ILE A 32 1.10 0.32 13.95
CA ILE A 32 -0.22 -0.30 13.76
C ILE A 32 -1.36 0.73 13.86
N LYS A 33 -1.26 1.66 14.82
CA LYS A 33 -2.24 2.74 14.99
C LYS A 33 -2.29 3.67 13.78
N GLY A 34 -1.14 3.99 13.19
CA GLY A 34 -1.06 4.78 11.96
C GLY A 34 -1.70 4.08 10.76
N LEU A 35 -1.49 2.77 10.61
CA LEU A 35 -2.15 1.98 9.55
C LEU A 35 -3.68 2.04 9.68
N GLU A 36 -4.19 1.92 10.90
CA GLU A 36 -5.63 1.95 11.16
C GLU A 36 -6.25 3.33 10.93
N SER A 37 -5.63 4.37 11.46
CA SER A 37 -6.22 5.72 11.47
C SER A 37 -5.98 6.50 10.17
N GLU A 38 -4.84 6.30 9.51
CA GLU A 38 -4.39 7.16 8.41
C GLU A 38 -4.35 6.48 7.04
N VAL A 39 -4.33 5.15 7.00
CA VAL A 39 -4.05 4.40 5.75
C VAL A 39 -5.27 3.67 5.23
N TYR A 40 -5.87 2.79 6.04
CA TYR A 40 -6.90 1.87 5.55
C TYR A 40 -8.32 2.39 5.72
N GLY A 41 -9.15 2.11 4.71
CA GLY A 41 -10.58 2.33 4.76
C GLY A 41 -11.27 1.31 5.67
N PRO A 42 -12.55 1.51 6.01
CA PRO A 42 -13.30 0.61 6.91
C PRO A 42 -13.45 -0.82 6.38
N SER A 43 -13.43 -1.00 5.06
CA SER A 43 -13.48 -2.28 4.36
C SER A 43 -12.43 -2.28 3.26
N ILE A 44 -11.61 -3.33 3.19
CA ILE A 44 -10.49 -3.43 2.26
C ILE A 44 -10.58 -4.74 1.49
N GLU A 45 -10.47 -4.67 0.17
CA GLU A 45 -10.20 -5.82 -0.68
C GLU A 45 -8.69 -6.09 -0.70
N ILE A 46 -8.28 -7.25 -0.19
CA ILE A 46 -6.87 -7.70 -0.19
C ILE A 46 -6.69 -8.76 -1.27
N ASP A 47 -5.77 -8.50 -2.20
CA ASP A 47 -5.35 -9.47 -3.21
C ASP A 47 -3.84 -9.74 -3.12
N TYR A 48 -3.50 -10.73 -2.30
CA TYR A 48 -2.16 -11.29 -2.14
C TYR A 48 -2.00 -12.66 -2.79
N THR A 49 -2.85 -12.98 -3.77
CA THR A 49 -2.87 -14.27 -4.47
C THR A 49 -1.48 -14.66 -5.00
N SER A 50 -0.72 -13.69 -5.49
CA SER A 50 0.64 -13.92 -6.05
C SER A 50 1.72 -14.28 -5.00
N ILE A 51 1.48 -13.96 -3.72
CA ILE A 51 2.39 -14.28 -2.62
C ILE A 51 1.92 -15.53 -1.89
N MET A 52 0.64 -15.57 -1.48
CA MET A 52 0.10 -16.54 -0.54
C MET A 52 -0.78 -17.63 -1.20
N GLY A 53 -1.04 -17.53 -2.49
CA GLY A 53 -2.09 -18.31 -3.15
C GLY A 53 -3.49 -17.85 -2.74
N GLY A 54 -4.51 -18.65 -3.03
CA GLY A 54 -5.90 -18.35 -2.68
C GLY A 54 -6.60 -17.44 -3.69
N SER A 55 -7.58 -16.67 -3.21
CA SER A 55 -8.38 -15.72 -3.98
C SER A 55 -8.43 -14.36 -3.26
N PRO A 56 -8.66 -13.25 -3.97
CA PRO A 56 -8.96 -11.97 -3.35
C PRO A 56 -10.12 -12.08 -2.37
N TYR A 57 -10.03 -11.35 -1.27
CA TYR A 57 -11.08 -11.33 -0.25
C TYR A 57 -11.28 -9.93 0.30
N THR A 58 -12.48 -9.65 0.81
CA THR A 58 -12.81 -8.42 1.52
C THR A 58 -12.75 -8.66 3.02
N VAL A 59 -12.16 -7.73 3.75
CA VAL A 59 -11.96 -7.82 5.21
C VAL A 59 -12.22 -6.44 5.83
N SER A 60 -12.69 -6.42 7.09
CA SER A 60 -12.81 -5.15 7.81
C SER A 60 -11.43 -4.58 8.14
N ARG A 61 -11.38 -3.26 8.38
CA ARG A 61 -10.15 -2.62 8.81
C ARG A 61 -9.55 -3.25 10.06
N ALA A 62 -10.35 -3.48 11.09
CA ALA A 62 -9.87 -4.01 12.35
C ALA A 62 -9.24 -5.40 12.17
N GLU A 63 -9.93 -6.29 11.46
CA GLU A 63 -9.42 -7.63 11.15
C GLU A 63 -8.15 -7.59 10.29
N TRP A 64 -8.08 -6.69 9.30
CA TRP A 64 -6.86 -6.54 8.49
C TRP A 64 -5.67 -6.05 9.33
N ILE A 65 -5.91 -5.07 10.20
CA ILE A 65 -4.88 -4.52 11.09
C ILE A 65 -4.34 -5.59 12.04
N GLU A 66 -5.22 -6.43 12.62
CA GLU A 66 -4.80 -7.57 13.46
C GLU A 66 -3.95 -8.58 12.67
N GLN A 67 -4.36 -8.91 11.44
CA GLN A 67 -3.59 -9.80 10.57
C GLN A 67 -2.23 -9.21 10.20
N ALA A 68 -2.19 -7.92 9.82
CA ALA A 68 -0.96 -7.22 9.48
C ALA A 68 -0.01 -7.17 10.69
N ASP A 69 -0.52 -6.86 11.89
CA ASP A 69 0.26 -6.85 13.12
C ASP A 69 0.88 -8.22 13.41
N GLY A 70 0.08 -9.29 13.31
CA GLY A 70 0.57 -10.66 13.47
C GLY A 70 1.63 -11.07 12.44
N LEU A 71 1.55 -10.54 11.20
CA LEU A 71 2.56 -10.77 10.16
C LEU A 71 3.86 -10.01 10.46
N LEU A 72 3.78 -8.73 10.81
CA LEU A 72 4.95 -7.90 11.12
C LEU A 72 5.73 -8.47 12.31
N HIS A 73 5.02 -9.02 13.30
CA HIS A 73 5.63 -9.68 14.46
C HIS A 73 6.37 -10.99 14.14
N LYS A 74 6.34 -11.52 12.91
CA LYS A 74 7.15 -12.68 12.50
C LYS A 74 8.59 -12.30 12.12
N PHE A 75 8.83 -11.01 11.84
CA PHE A 75 10.11 -10.51 11.38
C PHE A 75 10.81 -9.72 12.49
N ALA A 76 12.14 -9.85 12.59
CA ALA A 76 12.96 -9.01 13.44
C ALA A 76 13.13 -7.63 12.81
N PHE A 77 13.31 -7.60 11.49
CA PHE A 77 13.52 -6.39 10.71
C PHE A 77 12.80 -6.53 9.37
N SER A 78 12.22 -5.43 8.89
CA SER A 78 11.73 -5.30 7.53
C SER A 78 12.18 -3.98 6.95
N GLN A 79 12.32 -3.97 5.64
CA GLN A 79 12.44 -2.76 4.85
C GLN A 79 11.62 -2.93 3.59
N HIS A 80 10.58 -2.10 3.46
CA HIS A 80 9.74 -2.01 2.30
C HIS A 80 10.04 -0.71 1.55
N ILE A 81 10.18 -0.81 0.23
CA ILE A 81 10.42 0.32 -0.64
C ILE A 81 9.32 0.35 -1.68
N THR A 82 8.54 1.43 -1.67
CA THR A 82 7.52 1.72 -2.68
C THR A 82 8.00 2.90 -3.53
N THR A 83 8.11 2.70 -4.85
CA THR A 83 8.61 3.71 -5.80
C THR A 83 7.77 3.72 -7.08
N GLY A 84 8.02 4.68 -7.97
CA GLY A 84 7.31 4.77 -9.24
C GLY A 84 5.80 4.90 -9.07
N ILE A 85 5.37 5.68 -8.06
CA ILE A 85 3.96 5.87 -7.71
C ILE A 85 3.27 6.68 -8.81
N VAL A 86 2.31 6.06 -9.49
CA VAL A 86 1.47 6.66 -10.53
C VAL A 86 0.03 6.68 -10.03
N THR A 87 -0.48 7.88 -9.75
CA THR A 87 -1.88 8.08 -9.34
C THR A 87 -2.74 8.48 -10.53
N ASN A 88 -3.83 7.76 -10.77
CA ASN A 88 -4.74 8.02 -11.87
C ASN A 88 -5.82 9.05 -11.49
N LEU A 89 -5.39 10.29 -11.27
CA LEU A 89 -6.26 11.44 -11.05
C LEU A 89 -6.63 12.11 -12.40
N PRO A 90 -7.89 12.55 -12.59
CA PRO A 90 -8.24 13.37 -13.74
C PRO A 90 -7.51 14.72 -13.67
N GLN A 91 -7.19 15.30 -14.83
CA GLN A 91 -6.64 16.66 -14.88
C GLN A 91 -7.70 17.67 -14.37
N PRO A 92 -7.30 18.68 -13.58
CA PRO A 92 -8.22 19.71 -13.12
C PRO A 92 -8.73 20.54 -14.31
N GLY A 93 -9.98 21.01 -14.24
CA GLY A 93 -10.52 21.84 -15.31
C GLY A 93 -12.04 22.08 -15.25
N PRO A 94 -12.54 22.96 -16.13
CA PRO A 94 -13.97 23.27 -16.20
C PRO A 94 -14.78 21.99 -16.47
N ASN A 95 -15.84 21.77 -15.67
CA ASN A 95 -16.73 20.62 -15.76
C ASN A 95 -16.10 19.26 -15.39
N VAL A 96 -14.91 19.24 -14.80
CA VAL A 96 -14.34 18.03 -14.20
C VAL A 96 -14.75 17.97 -12.74
N ALA A 97 -15.42 16.90 -12.33
CA ALA A 97 -15.71 16.65 -10.92
C ALA A 97 -14.47 16.10 -10.21
N ARG A 98 -14.27 16.49 -8.95
CA ARG A 98 -13.27 15.86 -8.08
C ARG A 98 -13.64 14.37 -7.93
N PRO A 99 -12.69 13.43 -8.11
CA PRO A 99 -12.98 12.02 -8.00
C PRO A 99 -13.24 11.60 -6.54
N GLU A 100 -14.18 10.68 -6.34
CA GLU A 100 -14.38 10.04 -5.02
C GLU A 100 -13.50 8.80 -4.84
N LYS A 101 -12.95 8.27 -5.95
CA LYS A 101 -12.10 7.09 -5.98
C LYS A 101 -10.96 7.27 -6.97
N VAL A 102 -9.79 6.73 -6.64
CA VAL A 102 -8.60 6.74 -7.51
C VAL A 102 -7.89 5.40 -7.47
N THR A 103 -7.24 5.07 -8.58
CA THR A 103 -6.33 3.93 -8.65
C THR A 103 -4.88 4.41 -8.63
N VAL A 104 -4.04 3.70 -7.89
CA VAL A 104 -2.59 3.91 -7.82
C VAL A 104 -1.87 2.66 -8.27
N HIS A 105 -0.83 2.85 -9.08
CA HIS A 105 0.13 1.80 -9.41
C HIS A 105 1.50 2.19 -8.85
N ALA A 106 2.25 1.22 -8.33
CA ALA A 106 3.60 1.45 -7.86
C ALA A 106 4.48 0.21 -8.00
N GLN A 107 5.79 0.41 -7.99
CA GLN A 107 6.77 -0.66 -7.80
C GLN A 107 7.03 -0.85 -6.32
N VAL A 108 7.21 -2.09 -5.91
CA VAL A 108 7.37 -2.46 -4.51
C VAL A 108 8.47 -3.50 -4.38
N THR A 109 9.33 -3.35 -3.39
CA THR A 109 10.28 -4.38 -2.97
C THR A 109 10.31 -4.47 -1.45
N ALA A 110 10.52 -5.68 -0.94
CA ALA A 110 10.63 -5.95 0.47
C ALA A 110 11.88 -6.79 0.74
N SER A 111 12.61 -6.41 1.78
CA SER A 111 13.68 -7.20 2.40
C SER A 111 13.33 -7.41 3.86
N MET A 112 13.26 -8.65 4.32
CA MET A 112 12.78 -9.01 5.65
C MET A 112 13.67 -10.08 6.28
N VAL A 113 13.97 -9.93 7.56
CA VAL A 113 14.77 -10.85 8.37
C VAL A 113 13.85 -11.49 9.40
N GLY A 114 13.72 -12.82 9.39
CA GLY A 114 12.94 -13.57 10.35
C GLY A 114 13.47 -13.42 11.78
N LYS A 115 12.60 -13.58 12.80
CA LYS A 115 13.01 -13.44 14.21
C LYS A 115 13.95 -14.53 14.72
N SER A 116 13.84 -15.74 14.21
CA SER A 116 14.76 -16.82 14.58
C SER A 116 16.18 -16.42 14.16
N GLU A 117 17.12 -16.41 15.10
CA GLU A 117 18.55 -16.26 14.79
C GLU A 117 18.95 -14.90 14.16
N ALA A 118 18.11 -13.86 14.32
CA ALA A 118 18.35 -12.52 13.76
C ALA A 118 19.69 -11.90 14.18
N THR A 119 20.19 -12.27 15.36
CA THR A 119 21.45 -11.77 15.92
C THR A 119 22.66 -12.63 15.56
N SER A 120 22.48 -13.84 15.03
CA SER A 120 23.60 -14.71 14.62
C SER A 120 24.01 -14.50 13.16
N GLY A 121 23.15 -13.88 12.35
CA GLY A 121 23.34 -13.74 10.90
C GLY A 121 22.74 -14.88 10.07
N ASP A 122 22.21 -15.93 10.72
CA ASP A 122 21.62 -17.10 10.07
C ASP A 122 20.09 -17.00 9.89
N ALA A 123 19.51 -15.88 10.29
CA ALA A 123 18.07 -15.68 10.22
C ALA A 123 17.50 -15.88 8.81
N PRO A 124 16.29 -16.46 8.71
CA PRO A 124 15.58 -16.56 7.45
C PRO A 124 15.47 -15.19 6.77
N PHE A 125 16.07 -15.07 5.59
CA PHE A 125 16.03 -13.84 4.81
C PHE A 125 15.07 -13.98 3.63
N VAL A 126 14.04 -13.15 3.62
CA VAL A 126 13.07 -13.04 2.53
C VAL A 126 13.32 -11.75 1.77
N GLN A 127 13.49 -11.86 0.45
CA GLN A 127 13.58 -10.71 -0.42
C GLN A 127 12.73 -10.93 -1.66
N ASN A 128 11.91 -9.94 -2.00
CA ASN A 128 11.03 -10.01 -3.16
C ASN A 128 10.71 -8.63 -3.72
N GLY A 129 10.14 -8.61 -4.91
CA GLY A 129 9.62 -7.39 -5.50
C GLY A 129 8.53 -7.65 -6.52
N GLY A 130 7.78 -6.60 -6.83
CA GLY A 130 6.53 -6.69 -7.55
C GLY A 130 5.91 -5.35 -7.89
N LEU A 131 4.62 -5.42 -8.20
CA LEU A 131 3.78 -4.27 -8.50
C LEU A 131 2.65 -4.19 -7.47
N LEU A 132 2.40 -2.97 -7.02
CA LEU A 132 1.21 -2.59 -6.26
C LEU A 132 0.15 -2.04 -7.22
N GLU A 133 -1.08 -2.48 -7.06
CA GLU A 133 -2.30 -1.84 -7.56
C GLU A 133 -3.18 -1.56 -6.34
N ALA A 134 -3.49 -0.29 -6.09
CA ALA A 134 -4.32 0.12 -4.96
C ALA A 134 -5.51 0.98 -5.43
N GLU A 135 -6.66 0.81 -4.80
CA GLU A 135 -7.77 1.76 -4.89
C GLU A 135 -7.84 2.55 -3.60
N LEU A 136 -7.98 3.87 -3.70
CA LEU A 136 -8.26 4.74 -2.56
C LEU A 136 -9.62 5.41 -2.74
N THR A 137 -10.35 5.51 -1.65
CA THR A 137 -11.62 6.23 -1.56
C THR A 137 -11.44 7.51 -0.75
N TRP A 138 -12.07 8.60 -1.19
CA TRP A 138 -12.11 9.89 -0.50
C TRP A 138 -13.23 9.90 0.55
N TYR A 139 -12.89 10.29 1.78
CA TYR A 139 -13.83 10.40 2.90
C TYR A 139 -14.00 11.86 3.32
N ALA A 140 -15.12 12.47 2.91
CA ALA A 140 -15.44 13.87 3.16
C ALA A 140 -15.32 14.31 4.62
N ASP A 141 -15.70 13.43 5.55
CA ASP A 141 -15.71 13.77 6.98
C ASP A 141 -14.30 13.93 7.57
N LEU A 142 -13.29 13.30 6.99
CA LEU A 142 -11.89 13.48 7.38
C LEU A 142 -11.35 14.83 6.90
N GLU A 143 -11.72 15.25 5.69
CA GLU A 143 -11.35 16.56 5.16
C GLU A 143 -11.94 17.70 5.99
N LYS A 144 -13.19 17.55 6.47
CA LYS A 144 -13.82 18.50 7.41
C LYS A 144 -13.05 18.62 8.73
N GLN A 145 -12.30 17.58 9.11
CA GLN A 145 -11.44 17.55 10.30
C GLN A 145 -10.00 18.03 9.99
N ALA A 146 -9.75 18.57 8.79
CA ALA A 146 -8.43 18.94 8.30
C ALA A 146 -7.42 17.77 8.27
N GLU A 147 -7.92 16.54 8.12
CA GLU A 147 -7.11 15.35 7.93
C GLU A 147 -6.97 14.99 6.45
N ASN A 148 -5.96 14.17 6.12
CA ASN A 148 -5.88 13.54 4.81
C ASN A 148 -7.13 12.64 4.62
N PRO A 149 -7.96 12.84 3.58
CA PRO A 149 -9.21 12.12 3.41
C PRO A 149 -9.11 10.81 2.62
N TRP A 150 -7.94 10.48 2.04
CA TRP A 150 -7.79 9.32 1.17
C TRP A 150 -7.41 8.08 1.99
N ARG A 151 -8.18 7.00 1.83
CA ARG A 151 -7.92 5.71 2.47
C ARG A 151 -7.97 4.57 1.47
N ILE A 152 -7.08 3.60 1.65
CA ILE A 152 -6.96 2.41 0.79
C ILE A 152 -8.17 1.49 1.04
N THR A 153 -8.90 1.18 -0.03
CA THR A 153 -10.05 0.25 -0.05
C THR A 153 -9.80 -0.99 -0.90
N LYS A 154 -8.74 -1.00 -1.72
CA LYS A 154 -8.20 -2.20 -2.37
C LYS A 154 -6.69 -2.17 -2.31
N TYR A 155 -6.07 -3.30 -1.97
CA TYR A 155 -4.63 -3.45 -1.91
C TYR A 155 -4.21 -4.77 -2.57
N LYS A 156 -3.70 -4.69 -3.79
CA LYS A 156 -3.28 -5.83 -4.60
C LYS A 156 -1.77 -5.81 -4.81
N TYR A 157 -1.13 -6.93 -4.48
CA TYR A 157 0.28 -7.13 -4.77
C TYR A 157 0.46 -8.22 -5.83
N THR A 158 1.20 -7.89 -6.89
CA THR A 158 1.63 -8.83 -7.92
C THR A 158 3.13 -9.06 -7.83
N LYS A 159 3.53 -10.19 -7.25
CA LYS A 159 4.93 -10.63 -7.18
C LYS A 159 5.51 -10.77 -8.58
N LYS A 160 6.69 -10.21 -8.80
CA LYS A 160 7.46 -10.33 -10.06
C LYS A 160 8.71 -11.15 -9.90
N TRP A 161 9.36 -11.11 -8.73
CA TRP A 161 10.56 -11.88 -8.44
C TRP A 161 10.69 -12.18 -6.95
N ASN A 162 11.43 -13.25 -6.64
CA ASN A 162 11.93 -13.60 -5.31
C ASN A 162 13.46 -13.71 -5.36
N LYS A 163 14.16 -13.45 -4.25
CA LYS A 163 15.60 -13.60 -4.00
C LYS A 163 16.37 -14.28 -5.16
N GLY A 164 17.04 -13.48 -5.99
CA GLY A 164 17.93 -13.97 -7.05
C GLY A 164 17.28 -14.87 -8.10
N SER A 165 15.99 -14.71 -8.43
CA SER A 165 15.31 -15.53 -9.44
C SER A 165 16.11 -15.55 -10.76
N VAL A 166 16.65 -16.73 -11.09
CA VAL A 166 17.48 -17.03 -12.27
C VAL A 166 16.62 -17.29 -13.50
N LEU A 167 15.56 -16.50 -13.72
CA LEU A 167 14.92 -16.50 -15.03
C LEU A 167 15.85 -15.72 -15.95
N ASP A 168 16.80 -16.46 -16.52
CA ASP A 168 17.68 -15.99 -17.58
C ASP A 168 16.81 -15.23 -18.59
N ILE A 169 17.28 -14.05 -19.01
CA ILE A 169 16.59 -13.18 -19.98
C ILE A 169 16.30 -13.93 -21.31
N THR A 170 16.87 -15.12 -21.49
CA THR A 170 16.71 -16.00 -22.64
C THR A 170 15.62 -17.06 -22.52
N GLY A 171 15.07 -17.37 -21.33
CA GLY A 171 14.04 -18.40 -21.17
C GLY A 171 14.38 -19.73 -21.88
N LYS A 172 15.67 -20.12 -21.88
CA LYS A 172 16.17 -21.37 -22.47
C LYS A 172 16.95 -22.16 -21.44
#